data_AF-A0A392SF38-F1
#
_entry.id   AF-A0A392SF38-F1
#
_cell.length_a   1.000
_cell.length_b   1.000
_cell.length_c   1.000
_cell.angle_alpha   90.00
_cell.angle_beta   90.00
_cell.angle_gamma   90.00
#
_symmetry.space_group_name_H-M   'P 1'
#
loop_
_entity.id
_entity.type
_entity.pdbx_description
1 polymer ?
#
loop_
_entity_poly.entity_id
_entity_poly.type
_entity_poly.pdbx_seq_one_letter_code
_entity_poly.pdbx_strand_id
1 'polypeptide(L)'
;VIDEMFGFRQADYCWASQQRYGAHIDEEYAEMLQTLALPGRDWHYNTSGRRSRLQITDMRSAAKGWAKWLVRNFESCSNETEIIMSRCHVIYAIMRGEPIQIGEM
;
A
#
# COMPACT_ATOMS: atom_id res chain seq x y z
N VAL A 1 -27.93 4.37 -1.06
CA VAL A 1 -28.41 5.27 -2.15
C VAL A 1 -27.38 5.39 -3.27
N ILE A 2 -26.11 5.74 -2.99
CA ILE A 2 -25.05 5.75 -4.02
C ILE A 2 -24.71 4.33 -4.50
N ASP A 3 -24.58 3.36 -3.59
CA ASP A 3 -24.16 2.00 -3.94
C ASP A 3 -25.14 1.27 -4.88
N GLU A 4 -26.46 1.44 -4.65
CA GLU A 4 -27.52 0.92 -5.53
C GLU A 4 -27.55 1.61 -6.91
N MET A 5 -27.26 2.91 -6.97
CA MET A 5 -27.27 3.67 -8.22
C MET A 5 -26.18 3.20 -9.20
N PHE A 6 -25.08 2.63 -8.68
CA PHE A 6 -23.96 2.12 -9.47
C PHE A 6 -23.88 0.58 -9.50
N GLY A 7 -24.83 -0.13 -8.87
CA GLY A 7 -24.85 -1.59 -8.84
C GLY A 7 -23.72 -2.22 -8.01
N PHE A 8 -23.14 -1.48 -7.07
CA PHE A 8 -22.16 -2.03 -6.14
C PHE A 8 -22.89 -2.96 -5.17
N ARG A 9 -22.64 -4.28 -5.30
CA ARG A 9 -23.09 -5.24 -4.29
C ARG A 9 -22.36 -4.93 -2.99
N GLN A 10 -23.10 -4.88 -1.88
CA GLN A 10 -22.51 -4.85 -0.55
C GLN A 10 -21.52 -6.02 -0.47
N ALA A 11 -20.23 -5.72 -0.42
CA ALA A 11 -19.23 -6.75 -0.44
C ALA A 11 -19.32 -7.51 0.89
N ASP A 12 -19.75 -8.77 0.85
CA ASP A 12 -19.52 -9.76 1.92
C ASP A 12 -18.00 -9.97 2.19
N TYR A 13 -17.15 -9.31 1.41
CA TYR A 13 -15.71 -9.30 1.49
C TYR A 13 -15.20 -8.16 2.37
N CYS A 14 -15.47 -8.23 3.67
CA CYS A 14 -14.70 -7.48 4.68
C CYS A 14 -13.32 -8.13 4.86
N TRP A 15 -12.46 -8.08 3.84
CA TRP A 15 -11.11 -8.64 3.89
C TRP A 15 -10.04 -7.66 4.37
N ALA A 16 -10.31 -6.34 4.35
CA ALA A 16 -9.32 -5.34 4.77
C ALA A 16 -9.09 -5.28 6.29
N SER A 17 -10.09 -5.62 7.11
CA SER A 17 -9.93 -5.65 8.56
C SER A 17 -9.18 -6.88 9.06
N GLN A 18 -9.19 -8.00 8.31
CA GLN A 18 -8.42 -9.20 8.65
C GLN A 18 -6.91 -9.04 8.38
N GLN A 19 -6.50 -8.18 7.45
CA GLN A 19 -5.08 -7.93 7.19
C GLN A 19 -4.39 -7.09 8.29
N ARG A 20 -5.17 -6.45 9.19
CA ARG A 20 -4.62 -5.80 10.40
C ARG A 20 -4.18 -6.80 11.49
N TYR A 21 -4.47 -8.10 11.34
CA TYR A 21 -4.21 -9.11 12.38
C TYR A 21 -3.76 -10.48 11.82
N GLY A 22 -3.11 -10.51 10.67
CA GLY A 22 -2.28 -11.63 10.25
C GLY A 22 -0.83 -11.22 10.42
N ALA A 23 -0.01 -12.03 11.11
CA ALA A 23 1.43 -11.81 11.12
C ALA A 23 1.94 -11.80 9.68
N HIS A 24 2.15 -10.61 9.09
CA HIS A 24 2.86 -10.50 7.83
C HIS A 24 4.21 -11.16 8.02
N ILE A 25 4.37 -12.32 7.37
CA ILE A 25 5.56 -13.15 7.42
C ILE A 25 6.68 -12.29 6.82
N ASP A 26 7.90 -12.36 7.36
CA ASP A 26 9.04 -11.63 6.82
C ASP A 26 9.20 -11.82 5.29
N GLU A 27 8.74 -12.97 4.78
CA GLU A 27 8.64 -13.30 3.35
C GLU A 27 7.75 -12.34 2.55
N GLU A 28 6.58 -11.98 3.06
CA GLU A 28 5.67 -11.07 2.35
C GLU A 28 6.24 -9.64 2.32
N TYR A 29 6.90 -9.21 3.39
CA TYR A 29 7.63 -7.94 3.39
C TYR A 29 8.82 -7.96 2.43
N ALA A 30 9.48 -9.10 2.25
CA ALA A 30 10.55 -9.26 1.28
C ALA A 30 10.01 -9.24 -0.17
N GLU A 31 8.89 -9.91 -0.44
CA GLU A 31 8.23 -9.90 -1.75
C GLU A 31 7.71 -8.49 -2.09
N MET A 32 7.09 -7.81 -1.12
CA MET A 32 6.64 -6.45 -1.26
C MET A 32 7.82 -5.50 -1.54
N LEU A 33 8.93 -5.63 -0.81
CA LEU A 33 10.14 -4.84 -1.06
C LEU A 33 10.70 -5.10 -2.47
N GLN A 34 10.79 -6.37 -2.88
CA GLN A 34 11.25 -6.75 -4.20
C GLN A 34 10.38 -6.16 -5.31
N THR A 35 9.07 -6.10 -5.09
CA THR A 35 8.08 -5.59 -6.04
C THR A 35 8.14 -4.06 -6.14
N LEU A 36 8.24 -3.37 -5.00
CA LEU A 36 8.11 -1.92 -4.93
C LEU A 36 9.45 -1.19 -5.15
N ALA A 37 10.56 -1.76 -4.69
CA ALA A 37 11.84 -1.09 -4.62
C ALA A 37 12.81 -1.49 -5.75
N LEU A 38 13.79 -0.63 -5.98
CA LEU A 38 14.96 -0.91 -6.80
C LEU A 38 15.84 -1.99 -6.12
N PRO A 39 16.61 -2.78 -6.89
CA PRO A 39 17.52 -3.78 -6.31
C PRO A 39 18.51 -3.16 -5.31
N GLY A 40 18.74 -3.85 -4.20
CA GLY A 40 19.68 -3.42 -3.15
C GLY A 40 19.16 -2.30 -2.23
N ARG A 41 17.87 -1.95 -2.32
CA ARG A 41 17.21 -1.02 -1.40
C ARG A 41 16.46 -1.78 -0.31
N ASP A 42 16.23 -1.10 0.81
CA ASP A 42 15.59 -1.69 1.99
C ASP A 42 14.59 -0.71 2.62
N TRP A 43 13.81 -1.23 3.55
CA TRP A 43 12.89 -0.46 4.37
C TRP A 43 13.63 0.50 5.30
N HIS A 44 13.01 1.64 5.58
CA HIS A 44 13.36 2.46 6.73
C HIS A 44 12.75 1.86 8.00
N TYR A 45 13.58 1.69 9.01
CA TYR A 45 13.19 1.17 10.31
C TYR A 45 12.92 2.30 11.29
N ASN A 46 11.91 2.14 12.13
CA ASN A 46 11.63 3.07 13.22
C ASN A 46 12.59 2.84 14.41
N THR A 47 12.47 3.67 15.44
CA THR A 47 13.29 3.57 16.66
C THR A 47 13.13 2.25 17.42
N SER A 48 12.06 1.52 17.18
CA SER A 48 11.82 0.18 17.73
C SER A 48 12.35 -0.95 16.84
N GLY A 49 13.08 -0.64 15.76
CA GLY A 49 13.61 -1.62 14.82
C GLY A 49 12.56 -2.27 13.92
N ARG A 50 11.35 -1.70 13.83
CA ARG A 50 10.29 -2.20 12.93
C ARG A 50 10.34 -1.47 11.59
N ARG A 51 10.14 -2.20 10.49
CA ARG A 51 9.96 -1.64 9.14
C ARG A 51 8.80 -0.65 9.16
N SER A 52 9.00 0.53 8.59
CA SER A 52 8.06 1.64 8.75
C SER A 52 7.74 2.38 7.46
N ARG A 53 8.73 2.57 6.58
CA ARG A 53 8.60 3.41 5.38
C ARG A 53 9.50 2.93 4.24
N LEU A 54 9.19 3.36 3.03
CA LEU A 54 10.05 3.24 1.85
C LEU A 54 10.27 4.64 1.24
N GLN A 55 11.52 4.96 0.87
CA GLN A 55 11.81 6.22 0.19
C GLN A 55 11.23 6.19 -1.21
N ILE A 56 10.60 7.29 -1.63
CA ILE A 56 10.11 7.37 -3.01
C ILE A 56 11.27 7.21 -3.98
N THR A 57 12.45 7.78 -3.73
CA THR A 57 13.62 7.63 -4.61
C THR A 57 14.00 6.19 -4.88
N ASP A 58 13.80 5.32 -3.89
CA ASP A 58 14.18 3.91 -3.92
C ASP A 58 13.13 3.03 -4.60
N MET A 59 11.96 3.58 -4.94
CA MET A 59 10.89 2.84 -5.62
C MET A 59 11.16 2.65 -7.12
N ARG A 60 10.63 1.56 -7.68
CA ARG A 60 10.54 1.35 -9.13
C ARG A 60 9.61 2.39 -9.77
N SER A 61 9.84 2.71 -11.04
CA SER A 61 9.06 3.76 -11.75
C SER A 61 7.55 3.51 -11.74
N ALA A 62 7.11 2.26 -11.90
CA ALA A 62 5.69 1.90 -11.83
C ALA A 62 5.11 2.15 -10.42
N ALA A 63 5.80 1.68 -9.38
CA ALA A 63 5.42 1.88 -7.99
C ALA A 63 5.35 3.38 -7.62
N LYS A 64 6.30 4.19 -8.11
CA LYS A 64 6.28 5.66 -7.97
C LYS A 64 5.05 6.29 -8.62
N GLY A 65 4.66 5.82 -9.80
CA GLY A 65 3.46 6.30 -10.50
C GLY A 65 2.20 6.07 -9.67
N TRP A 66 2.04 4.86 -9.13
CA TRP A 66 0.93 4.52 -8.25
C TRP A 66 0.96 5.28 -6.93
N ALA A 67 2.13 5.50 -6.32
CA ALA A 67 2.27 6.33 -5.13
C ALA A 67 1.77 7.76 -5.37
N LYS A 68 2.17 8.38 -6.49
CA LYS A 68 1.68 9.73 -6.87
C LYS A 68 0.18 9.75 -7.13
N TRP A 69 -0.34 8.73 -7.81
CA TRP A 69 -1.78 8.60 -8.03
C TRP A 69 -2.55 8.48 -6.71
N LEU A 70 -2.07 7.64 -5.78
CA LEU A 70 -2.68 7.44 -4.46
C LEU A 70 -2.74 8.76 -3.66
N VAL A 71 -1.61 9.46 -3.56
CA VAL A 71 -1.52 10.76 -2.86
C VAL A 71 -2.46 11.79 -3.49
N ARG A 72 -2.52 11.86 -4.83
CA ARG A 72 -3.36 12.85 -5.53
C ARG A 72 -4.86 12.59 -5.39
N ASN A 73 -5.29 11.33 -5.24
CA ASN A 73 -6.71 10.98 -5.25
C ASN A 73 -7.32 10.74 -3.86
N PHE A 74 -6.52 10.25 -2.90
CA PHE A 74 -7.04 9.84 -1.59
C PHE A 74 -6.41 10.58 -0.42
N GLU A 75 -5.17 11.04 -0.53
CA GLU A 75 -4.42 11.60 0.61
C GLU A 75 -3.55 12.79 0.21
N SER A 76 -4.19 13.92 -0.14
CA SER A 76 -3.54 15.10 -0.73
C SER A 76 -2.57 15.86 0.19
N CYS A 77 -2.50 15.53 1.47
CA CYS A 77 -1.69 16.24 2.48
C CYS A 77 -0.47 15.45 2.96
N SER A 78 -0.04 14.42 2.22
CA SER A 78 1.07 13.61 2.68
C SER A 78 2.44 14.06 2.17
N ASN A 79 3.46 13.78 2.97
CA ASN A 79 4.86 13.92 2.57
C ASN A 79 5.13 13.09 1.31
N GLU A 80 5.52 13.77 0.22
CA GLU A 80 5.80 13.15 -1.08
C GLU A 80 7.17 12.46 -1.14
N THR A 81 7.97 12.49 -0.08
CA THR A 81 9.33 11.92 -0.10
C THR A 81 9.37 10.48 0.42
N GLU A 82 8.44 10.11 1.30
CA GLU A 82 8.41 8.81 1.97
C GLU A 82 7.01 8.21 1.96
N ILE A 83 6.92 6.92 1.67
CA ILE A 83 5.68 6.16 1.69
C ILE A 83 5.64 5.32 2.95
N ILE A 84 4.67 5.60 3.81
CA ILE A 84 4.41 4.82 5.03
C ILE A 84 3.92 3.41 4.68
N MET A 85 4.12 2.46 5.61
CA MET A 85 3.84 1.04 5.38
C MET A 85 2.43 0.76 4.87
N SER A 86 1.40 1.39 5.44
CA SER A 86 0.00 1.21 5.00
C SER A 86 -0.19 1.47 3.51
N ARG A 87 0.48 2.49 2.96
CA ARG A 87 0.42 2.82 1.53
C ARG A 87 1.27 1.89 0.68
N CYS A 88 2.35 1.32 1.22
CA CYS A 88 3.10 0.29 0.52
C CYS A 88 2.22 -0.93 0.24
N HIS A 89 1.37 -1.32 1.18
CA HIS A 89 0.39 -2.41 0.97
C HIS A 89 -0.60 -2.08 -0.16
N VAL A 90 -1.15 -0.87 -0.20
CA VAL A 90 -2.09 -0.48 -1.28
C VAL A 90 -1.39 -0.51 -2.65
N ILE A 91 -0.19 0.05 -2.75
CA ILE A 91 0.57 0.06 -4.01
C ILE A 91 0.95 -1.37 -4.42
N TYR A 92 1.31 -2.22 -3.45
CA TYR A 92 1.61 -3.63 -3.69
C TYR A 92 0.41 -4.38 -4.26
N ALA A 93 -0.77 -4.23 -3.65
CA ALA A 93 -2.03 -4.81 -4.14
C ALA A 93 -2.34 -4.34 -5.57
N ILE A 94 -2.20 -3.04 -5.86
CA ILE A 94 -2.39 -2.51 -7.23
C ILE A 94 -1.41 -3.15 -8.21
N MET A 95 -0.13 -3.27 -7.84
CA MET A 95 0.89 -3.88 -8.71
C MET A 95 0.66 -5.38 -8.95
N ARG A 96 -0.02 -6.07 -8.02
CA ARG A 96 -0.44 -7.47 -8.15
C ARG A 96 -1.76 -7.64 -8.91
N GLY A 97 -2.47 -6.54 -9.18
CA GLY A 97 -3.82 -6.58 -9.76
C GLY A 97 -4.89 -7.04 -8.76
N GLU A 98 -4.61 -6.94 -7.46
CA GLU A 98 -5.51 -7.31 -6.39
C GLU A 98 -6.52 -6.17 -6.11
N PRO A 99 -7.77 -6.52 -5.73
CA PRO A 99 -8.76 -5.51 -5.39
C PRO A 99 -8.33 -4.71 -4.15
N ILE A 100 -8.51 -3.39 -4.21
CA ILE A 100 -8.23 -2.48 -3.09
C ILE A 100 -9.52 -1.96 -2.45
N GLN A 101 -9.60 -1.95 -1.12
CA GLN A 101 -10.74 -1.41 -0.38
C GLN A 101 -10.46 0.03 0.07
N ILE A 102 -11.12 0.98 -0.57
CA ILE A 102 -10.92 2.43 -0.34
C ILE A 102 -11.66 2.93 0.91
N GLY A 103 -12.76 2.27 1.31
CA GLY A 103 -13.64 2.74 2.38
C GLY A 103 -13.04 2.77 3.79
N GLU A 104 -11.86 2.18 4.01
CA GLU A 104 -11.14 2.19 5.30
C GLU A 104 -9.73 2.81 5.22
N MET A 105 -9.43 3.54 4.14
CA MET A 105 -8.15 4.26 3.97
C MET A 105 -8.03 5.47 4.91
#